data_AF-A0A3C0SS76-F1
#
_entry.id   AF-A0A3C0SS76-F1
#
_cell.length_a   1.000
_cell.length_b   1.000
_cell.length_c   1.000
_cell.angle_alpha   90.00
_cell.angle_beta   90.00
_cell.angle_gamma   90.00
#
_symmetry.space_group_name_H-M   'P 1'
#
loop_
_entity.id
_entity.type
_entity.pdbx_description
1 polymer ?
#
loop_
_entity_poly.entity_id
_entity_poly.type
_entity_poly.pdbx_seq_one_letter_code
_entity_poly.pdbx_strand_id
1 'polypeptide(L)'
;AEKAAIEDARYVFPNACATKIVVTMNARELMNFFSHRCCMRAQWEIRDLADDMLKEVKKVAPNLFLVSGPSCVSGRCSEGAMTCGKPVEIRNKYLSL
;
A
#
# COMPACT_ATOMS: atom_id res chain seq x y z
N ALA A 1 0.57 20.77 -33.25
CA ALA A 1 0.23 19.55 -34.01
C ALA A 1 0.82 18.31 -33.36
N GLU A 2 2.15 18.21 -33.20
CA GLU A 2 2.83 17.01 -32.65
C GLU A 2 2.36 16.58 -31.24
N LYS A 3 2.22 17.52 -30.29
CA LYS A 3 1.75 17.21 -28.93
C LYS A 3 0.33 16.61 -28.90
N ALA A 4 -0.57 17.10 -29.76
CA ALA A 4 -1.94 16.60 -29.85
C ALA A 4 -1.97 15.16 -30.42
N ALA A 5 -1.15 14.87 -31.43
CA ALA A 5 -1.04 13.52 -31.99
C ALA A 5 -0.52 12.49 -30.97
N ILE A 6 0.41 12.89 -30.09
CA ILE A 6 0.92 12.04 -29.02
C ILE A 6 -0.14 11.78 -27.94
N GLU A 7 -1.00 12.76 -27.63
CA GLU A 7 -2.09 12.59 -26.68
C GLU A 7 -3.15 11.61 -27.20
N ASP A 8 -3.54 11.73 -28.48
CA ASP A 8 -4.47 10.79 -29.12
C ASP A 8 -3.89 9.37 -29.21
N ALA A 9 -2.59 9.23 -29.45
CA ALA A 9 -1.94 7.92 -29.48
C ALA A 9 -1.95 7.20 -28.11
N ARG A 10 -2.11 7.91 -26.98
CA ARG A 10 -2.12 7.26 -25.65
C ARG A 10 -3.39 6.46 -25.38
N TYR A 11 -4.46 6.64 -26.16
CA TYR A 11 -5.70 5.88 -25.98
C TYR A 11 -5.53 4.37 -26.16
N VAL A 12 -4.47 3.94 -26.87
CA VAL A 12 -4.18 2.50 -27.05
C VAL A 12 -3.30 1.92 -25.93
N PHE A 13 -2.82 2.74 -24.98
CA PHE A 13 -1.97 2.22 -23.92
C PHE A 13 -2.74 1.35 -22.93
N PRO A 14 -2.17 0.20 -22.54
CA PRO A 14 -2.78 -0.66 -21.52
C PRO A 14 -2.60 -0.04 -20.12
N ASN A 15 -3.42 -0.49 -19.18
CA ASN A 15 -3.30 -0.11 -17.76
C ASN A 15 -1.94 -0.47 -17.14
N ALA A 16 -1.21 -1.42 -17.73
CA ALA A 16 0.13 -1.84 -17.31
C ALA A 16 1.24 -0.85 -17.74
N CYS A 17 0.91 0.25 -18.42
CA CYS A 17 1.90 1.26 -18.79
C CYS A 17 2.51 1.89 -17.52
N ALA A 18 3.82 1.76 -17.36
CA ALA A 18 4.52 2.30 -16.20
C ALA A 18 4.40 3.83 -16.15
N THR A 19 4.11 4.35 -14.96
CA THR A 19 4.06 5.79 -14.69
C THR A 19 4.90 6.12 -13.46
N LYS A 20 5.38 7.37 -13.38
CA LYS A 20 6.16 7.86 -12.25
C LYS A 20 5.37 8.97 -11.58
N ILE A 21 5.15 8.84 -10.28
CA ILE A 21 4.34 9.76 -9.48
C ILE A 21 5.14 10.14 -8.24
N VAL A 22 5.13 11.42 -7.89
CA VAL A 22 5.63 11.93 -6.61
C VAL A 22 4.44 12.14 -5.68
N VAL A 23 4.45 11.49 -4.52
CA VAL A 23 3.38 11.56 -3.53
C VAL A 23 3.94 12.08 -2.22
N THR A 24 3.26 13.05 -1.61
CA THR A 24 3.56 13.54 -0.27
C THR A 24 2.38 13.25 0.62
N MET A 25 2.63 12.65 1.79
CA MET A 25 1.59 12.29 2.77
C MET A 25 2.10 12.59 4.18
N ASN A 26 1.20 12.99 5.06
CA ASN A 26 1.52 13.08 6.49
C ASN A 26 1.51 11.69 7.15
N ALA A 27 1.99 11.61 8.40
CA ALA A 27 2.08 10.33 9.10
C ALA A 27 0.72 9.63 9.31
N ARG A 28 -0.36 10.41 9.55
CA ARG A 28 -1.71 9.86 9.74
C ARG A 28 -2.24 9.25 8.43
N GLU A 29 -2.02 9.93 7.31
CA GLU A 29 -2.36 9.46 5.97
C GLU A 29 -1.59 8.19 5.62
N LEU A 30 -0.29 8.14 5.94
CA LEU A 30 0.53 6.94 5.76
C LEU A 30 -0.02 5.76 6.57
N MET A 31 -0.36 5.95 7.85
CA MET A 31 -0.97 4.89 8.67
C MET A 31 -2.29 4.38 8.05
N ASN A 32 -3.15 5.29 7.61
CA ASN A 32 -4.38 4.94 6.93
C ASN A 32 -4.11 4.19 5.61
N PHE A 33 -3.17 4.68 4.81
CA PHE A 33 -2.75 4.03 3.56
C PHE A 33 -2.29 2.60 3.80
N PHE A 34 -1.39 2.37 4.77
CA PHE A 34 -0.92 1.02 5.11
C PHE A 34 -2.06 0.12 5.62
N SER A 35 -3.00 0.65 6.41
CA SER A 35 -4.14 -0.13 6.92
C SER A 35 -5.00 -0.75 5.82
N HIS A 36 -5.13 -0.05 4.68
CA HIS A 36 -5.90 -0.51 3.53
C HIS A 36 -5.05 -1.27 2.51
N ARG A 37 -3.84 -0.78 2.19
CA ARG A 37 -3.04 -1.30 1.07
C ARG A 37 -2.15 -2.48 1.45
N CYS A 38 -1.78 -2.62 2.71
CA CYS A 38 -1.06 -3.80 3.21
C CYS A 38 -1.98 -5.01 3.49
N CYS A 39 -3.31 -4.87 3.31
CA CYS A 39 -4.27 -5.94 3.52
C CYS A 39 -4.13 -7.03 2.45
N MET A 40 -4.34 -8.30 2.82
CA MET A 40 -4.27 -9.41 1.87
C MET A 40 -5.34 -9.36 0.76
N ARG A 41 -6.42 -8.60 0.98
CA ARG A 41 -7.47 -8.35 -0.02
C ARG A 41 -7.09 -7.28 -1.04
N ALA A 42 -6.14 -6.42 -0.71
CA ALA A 42 -5.68 -5.41 -1.66
C ALA A 42 -5.00 -6.12 -2.83
N GLN A 43 -5.09 -5.50 -4.01
CA GLN A 43 -4.38 -5.97 -5.20
C GLN A 43 -2.89 -6.11 -4.90
N TRP A 44 -2.30 -7.23 -5.33
CA TRP A 44 -0.97 -7.62 -4.93
C TRP A 44 0.10 -6.57 -5.32
N GLU A 45 -0.03 -5.94 -6.48
CA GLU A 45 0.90 -4.88 -6.94
C GLU A 45 0.97 -3.67 -5.99
N ILE A 46 -0.19 -3.16 -5.54
CA ILE A 46 -0.21 -2.02 -4.61
C ILE A 46 0.21 -2.44 -3.21
N ARG A 47 -0.02 -3.71 -2.84
CA ARG A 47 0.44 -4.25 -1.56
C ARG A 47 1.95 -4.35 -1.52
N ASP A 48 2.59 -4.84 -2.58
CA ASP A 48 4.04 -4.94 -2.65
C ASP A 48 4.69 -3.54 -2.59
N LEU A 49 4.11 -2.57 -3.30
CA LEU A 49 4.52 -1.16 -3.19
C LEU A 49 4.35 -0.60 -1.77
N ALA A 50 3.23 -0.91 -1.11
CA ALA A 50 2.97 -0.45 0.25
C ALA A 50 3.91 -1.10 1.28
N ASP A 51 4.26 -2.38 1.09
CA ASP A 51 5.21 -3.11 1.93
C ASP A 51 6.61 -2.49 1.84
N ASP A 52 7.05 -2.12 0.64
CA ASP A 52 8.35 -1.45 0.45
C ASP A 52 8.35 -0.03 1.03
N MET A 53 7.26 0.73 0.83
CA MET A 53 7.08 2.03 1.49
C MET A 53 7.14 1.91 3.02
N LEU A 54 6.50 0.90 3.61
CA LEU A 54 6.48 0.69 5.05
C LEU A 54 7.88 0.39 5.60
N LYS A 55 8.70 -0.40 4.89
CA LYS A 55 10.10 -0.68 5.28
C LYS A 55 10.92 0.61 5.33
N GLU A 56 10.82 1.47 4.32
CA GLU A 56 11.57 2.74 4.31
C GLU A 56 11.11 3.68 5.42
N VAL A 57 9.80 3.79 5.62
CA VAL A 57 9.22 4.65 6.66
C VAL A 57 9.60 4.15 8.08
N LYS A 58 9.66 2.83 8.30
CA LYS A 58 10.12 2.25 9.58
C LYS A 58 11.59 2.56 9.88
N LYS A 59 12.46 2.66 8.88
CA LYS A 59 13.85 3.09 9.07
C LYS A 59 13.94 4.54 9.54
N VAL A 60 13.07 5.41 9.03
CA VAL A 60 13.06 6.85 9.35
C VAL A 60 12.42 7.12 10.72
N ALA A 61 11.28 6.49 11.02
CA ALA A 61 10.51 6.75 12.23
C ALA A 61 10.00 5.45 12.89
N PRO A 62 10.89 4.63 13.48
CA PRO A 62 10.54 3.30 13.98
C PRO A 62 9.48 3.33 15.08
N ASN A 63 9.57 4.28 16.01
CA ASN A 63 8.62 4.41 17.13
C ASN A 63 7.19 4.72 16.67
N LEU A 64 7.05 5.48 15.58
CA LEU A 64 5.75 5.87 15.05
C LEU A 64 5.11 4.72 14.25
N PHE A 65 5.92 3.96 13.52
CA PHE A 65 5.44 2.91 12.61
C PHE A 65 5.63 1.48 13.13
N LEU A 66 5.97 1.31 14.41
CA LEU A 66 6.22 0.01 15.05
C LEU A 66 5.08 -1.00 14.83
N VAL A 67 3.84 -0.55 14.99
CA VAL A 67 2.61 -1.37 14.83
C VAL A 67 1.85 -1.03 13.55
N SER A 68 2.52 -0.37 12.59
CA SER A 68 1.91 -0.02 11.31
C SER A 68 1.87 -1.19 10.35
N GLY A 69 0.79 -1.27 9.58
CA GLY A 69 0.48 -2.38 8.68
C GLY A 69 -1.04 -2.46 8.46
N PRO A 70 -1.56 -3.60 7.99
CA PRO A 70 -2.99 -3.80 7.85
C PRO A 70 -3.70 -3.70 9.20
N SER A 71 -5.02 -3.40 9.19
CA SER A 71 -5.83 -3.22 10.41
C SER A 71 -5.73 -4.39 11.42
N CYS A 72 -5.44 -5.60 10.95
CA CYS A 72 -5.22 -6.76 11.80
C CYS A 72 -3.92 -6.72 12.64
N VAL A 73 -2.96 -5.85 12.34
CA VAL A 73 -1.73 -5.68 13.14
C VAL A 73 -2.07 -4.95 14.44
N SER A 74 -2.69 -3.78 14.34
CA SER A 74 -3.03 -2.94 15.49
C SER A 74 -4.31 -3.36 16.21
N GLY A 75 -5.17 -4.18 15.59
CA GLY A 75 -6.45 -4.56 16.20
C GLY A 75 -7.11 -5.78 15.55
N ARG A 76 -8.44 -5.73 15.47
CA ARG A 76 -9.26 -6.73 14.77
C ARG A 76 -9.28 -6.42 13.27
N CYS A 77 -9.52 -7.44 12.45
CA CYS A 77 -9.68 -7.28 11.01
C CYS A 77 -10.92 -6.41 10.72
N SER A 78 -10.73 -5.27 10.04
CA SER A 78 -11.81 -4.36 9.65
C SER A 78 -12.76 -4.94 8.59
N GLU A 79 -12.33 -6.00 7.89
CA GLU A 79 -13.06 -6.62 6.78
C GLU A 79 -14.24 -7.52 7.24
N GLY A 80 -14.35 -7.80 8.54
CA GLY A 80 -15.45 -8.58 9.11
C GLY A 80 -15.62 -9.94 8.41
N ALA A 81 -16.77 -10.15 7.78
CA ALA A 81 -17.12 -11.37 7.05
C ALA A 81 -16.18 -11.67 5.86
N MET A 82 -15.51 -10.65 5.32
CA MET A 82 -14.61 -10.78 4.18
C MET A 82 -13.15 -10.97 4.60
N THR A 83 -12.91 -11.44 5.82
CA THR A 83 -11.56 -11.71 6.33
C THR A 83 -10.79 -12.69 5.42
N CYS A 84 -9.48 -12.46 5.28
CA CYS A 84 -8.57 -13.39 4.61
C CYS A 84 -8.32 -14.69 5.41
N GLY A 85 -8.86 -14.81 6.63
CA GLY A 85 -8.75 -15.99 7.48
C GLY A 85 -7.39 -16.16 8.17
N LYS A 86 -6.40 -15.31 7.88
CA LYS A 86 -5.00 -15.46 8.35
C LYS A 86 -4.48 -14.26 9.17
N PRO A 87 -5.22 -13.74 10.16
CA PRO A 87 -4.81 -12.51 10.87
C PRO A 87 -3.51 -12.66 11.68
N VAL A 88 -3.26 -13.84 12.25
CA VAL A 88 -2.07 -14.10 13.08
C VAL A 88 -0.79 -14.16 12.23
N GLU A 89 -0.82 -14.89 11.12
CA GLU A 89 0.30 -14.97 10.17
C GLU A 89 0.69 -13.59 9.65
N ILE A 90 -0.31 -12.80 9.27
CA ILE A 90 -0.11 -11.44 8.78
C ILE A 90 0.47 -10.55 9.87
N ARG A 91 -0.06 -10.60 11.09
CA ARG A 91 0.46 -9.81 12.22
C ARG A 91 1.94 -10.11 12.45
N ASN A 92 2.33 -11.38 12.46
CA ASN A 92 3.72 -11.78 12.64
C ASN A 92 4.62 -11.25 11.51
N LYS A 93 4.17 -11.34 10.25
CA LYS A 93 4.91 -10.79 9.09
C LYS A 93 5.21 -9.29 9.26
N TYR A 94 4.21 -8.49 9.64
CA TYR A 94 4.37 -7.03 9.73
C TYR A 94 5.08 -6.56 11.00
N LEU A 95 5.08 -7.36 12.06
CA LEU A 95 5.86 -7.07 13.26
C LEU A 95 7.34 -7.45 13.11
N SER A 96 7.66 -8.41 12.22
CA SER A 96 9.05 -8.77 11.92
C SER A 96 9.70 -7.93 10.80
N LEU A 97 8.89 -7.16 10.07
CA LEU A 97 9.32 -6.21 9.03
C LEU A 97 9.91 -4.94 9.63
#